data_AF-A0A914DDS9-F1
#
_entry.id   AF-A0A914DDS9-F1
#
_cell.length_a   1.000
_cell.length_b   1.000
_cell.length_c   1.000
_cell.angle_alpha   90.00
_cell.angle_beta   90.00
_cell.angle_gamma   90.00
#
_symmetry.space_group_name_H-M   'P 1'
#
loop_
_entity.id
_entity.type
_entity.pdbx_description
1 polymer ?
#
loop_
_entity_poly.entity_id
_entity_poly.type
_entity_poly.pdbx_seq_one_letter_code
_entity_poly.pdbx_strand_id
1 'polypeptide(L)'
;DEVEIILDYKTESYVSIGWRPEHIDTTCRLFPDLEHGYRYKREPPTLPPPEFPKNNGFLESALNAPLHPMDCTDIIVGAVKDGYTRVQDMYTRDRSTPLNDEWFDGEMSLSAAYGIETNGRTIVMFRRNVREIEPTDHPLGPGQVYGIYAKGQDPDVGGNLYKKDQLKYHGSANRGVFLFEFVPQDEMPPTGPLLFIKSSTSTSPESKKEHATTNSPTTSFVIADLEPEEESEIQE
;
A
#
# COMPACT_ATOMS: atom_id res chain seq x y z
N ASP A 1 3.13 6.39 17.80
CA ASP A 1 4.04 5.83 16.77
C ASP A 1 3.30 5.34 15.53
N GLU A 2 1.95 5.29 15.54
CA GLU A 2 1.13 4.82 14.44
C GLU A 2 0.25 5.94 13.86
N VAL A 3 -0.13 5.76 12.61
CA VAL A 3 -1.15 6.55 11.91
C VAL A 3 -2.38 5.68 11.66
N GLU A 4 -3.56 6.28 11.79
CA GLU A 4 -4.84 5.71 11.41
C GLU A 4 -5.30 6.33 10.09
N ILE A 5 -5.70 5.51 9.13
CA ILE A 5 -6.18 5.96 7.82
C ILE A 5 -7.57 5.39 7.59
N ILE A 6 -8.50 6.27 7.24
CA ILE A 6 -9.90 5.97 6.95
C ILE A 6 -10.15 6.29 5.47
N LEU A 7 -10.50 5.27 4.69
CA LEU A 7 -10.95 5.37 3.31
C LEU A 7 -12.48 5.39 3.29
N ASP A 8 -13.11 6.37 2.67
CA ASP A 8 -14.57 6.51 2.61
C ASP A 8 -15.04 6.85 1.18
N TYR A 9 -15.40 5.82 0.42
CA TYR A 9 -15.78 5.94 -1.00
C TYR A 9 -17.23 5.51 -1.25
N LYS A 10 -17.87 6.19 -2.22
CA LYS A 10 -19.18 5.83 -2.77
C LYS A 10 -18.99 4.65 -3.74
N THR A 11 -19.02 3.45 -3.18
CA THR A 11 -18.89 2.15 -3.87
C THR A 11 -19.38 1.01 -2.95
N GLU A 12 -19.68 -0.15 -3.53
CA GLU A 12 -19.94 -1.43 -2.87
C GLU A 12 -19.00 -2.49 -3.47
N SER A 13 -17.70 -2.19 -3.36
CA SER A 13 -16.59 -2.90 -4.00
C SER A 13 -15.30 -2.51 -3.27
N TYR A 14 -14.15 -3.04 -3.70
CA TYR A 14 -12.90 -2.72 -3.02
C TYR A 14 -12.56 -1.22 -3.08
N VAL A 15 -11.89 -0.74 -2.05
CA VAL A 15 -11.23 0.57 -1.96
C VAL A 15 -9.75 0.34 -1.69
N SER A 16 -8.89 1.24 -2.15
CA SER A 16 -7.45 1.11 -1.96
C SER A 16 -6.75 2.46 -1.93
N ILE A 17 -5.71 2.51 -1.10
CA ILE A 17 -4.72 3.57 -1.05
C ILE A 17 -3.35 2.92 -1.25
N GLY A 18 -2.44 3.60 -1.92
CA GLY A 18 -1.04 3.23 -1.87
C GLY A 18 -0.12 4.44 -1.82
N TRP A 19 1.12 4.22 -1.41
CA TRP A 19 2.14 5.26 -1.32
C TRP A 19 3.54 4.70 -1.59
N ARG A 20 4.46 5.64 -1.81
CA ARG A 20 5.91 5.47 -1.88
C ARG A 20 6.55 6.84 -1.64
N PRO A 21 7.84 6.96 -1.31
CA PRO A 21 8.51 8.26 -1.24
C PRO A 21 8.35 9.03 -2.57
N GLU A 22 8.18 10.35 -2.53
CA GLU A 22 8.03 11.17 -3.75
C GLU A 22 9.19 10.94 -4.74
N HIS A 23 10.39 10.72 -4.22
CA HIS A 23 11.60 10.47 -4.98
C HIS A 23 12.17 9.10 -4.61
N ILE A 24 11.72 8.06 -5.31
CA ILE A 24 12.29 6.71 -5.27
C ILE A 24 13.04 6.41 -6.57
N ASP A 25 14.17 5.69 -6.46
CA ASP A 25 15.00 5.34 -7.60
C ASP A 25 14.33 4.24 -8.47
N THR A 26 14.54 4.29 -9.79
CA THR A 26 13.95 3.32 -10.73
C THR A 26 14.44 1.89 -10.54
N THR A 27 15.56 1.69 -9.83
CA THR A 27 16.06 0.40 -9.34
C THR A 27 15.10 -0.31 -8.39
N CYS A 28 14.08 0.38 -7.85
CA CYS A 28 12.99 -0.27 -7.11
C CYS A 28 12.28 -1.36 -7.92
N ARG A 29 12.35 -1.35 -9.26
CA ARG A 29 11.81 -2.42 -10.13
C ARG A 29 12.71 -3.67 -10.22
N LEU A 30 13.90 -3.66 -9.62
CA LEU A 30 14.86 -4.77 -9.66
C LEU A 30 14.57 -5.83 -8.60
N PHE A 31 13.59 -6.67 -8.89
CA PHE A 31 13.29 -7.86 -8.08
C PHE A 31 13.84 -9.13 -8.74
N PRO A 32 14.25 -10.15 -7.96
CA PRO A 32 14.52 -11.47 -8.51
C PRO A 32 13.27 -12.07 -9.17
N ASP A 33 13.49 -12.90 -10.18
CA ASP A 33 12.42 -13.63 -10.87
C ASP A 33 11.93 -14.81 -10.03
N LEU A 34 10.85 -14.58 -9.27
CA LEU A 34 10.22 -15.58 -8.42
C LEU A 34 9.24 -16.50 -9.17
N GLU A 35 8.72 -16.11 -10.34
CA GLU A 35 7.73 -16.91 -11.08
C GLU A 35 8.31 -18.23 -11.57
N HIS A 36 9.52 -18.20 -12.15
CA HIS A 36 10.19 -19.40 -12.65
C HIS A 36 10.62 -20.34 -11.52
N GLY A 37 11.06 -19.78 -10.39
CA GLY A 37 11.44 -20.56 -9.20
C GLY A 37 10.27 -21.30 -8.56
N TYR A 38 9.07 -20.70 -8.54
CA TYR A 38 7.90 -21.33 -7.93
C TYR A 38 7.21 -22.35 -8.85
N ARG A 39 7.21 -22.13 -10.18
CA ARG A 39 6.71 -23.11 -11.16
C ARG A 39 7.52 -24.41 -11.13
N TYR A 40 8.85 -24.33 -11.06
CA TYR A 40 9.73 -25.51 -11.01
C TYR A 40 9.40 -26.49 -9.87
N LYS A 41 8.98 -25.99 -8.70
CA LYS A 41 8.57 -26.85 -7.56
C LYS A 41 7.29 -27.68 -7.79
N ARG A 42 6.53 -27.41 -8.86
CA ARG A 42 5.26 -28.09 -9.19
C ARG A 42 5.33 -28.96 -10.45
N GLU A 43 6.42 -28.88 -11.22
CA GLU A 43 6.61 -29.67 -12.43
C GLU A 43 7.29 -31.01 -12.14
N PRO A 44 7.00 -32.08 -12.91
CA PRO A 44 7.65 -33.37 -12.72
C PRO A 44 9.15 -33.28 -13.03
N PRO A 45 10.02 -34.01 -12.30
CA PRO A 45 11.48 -33.92 -12.38
C PRO A 45 12.11 -34.42 -13.70
N THR A 46 11.29 -34.66 -14.73
CA THR A 46 11.70 -35.08 -16.07
C THR A 46 11.88 -33.93 -17.05
N LEU A 47 11.45 -32.72 -16.69
CA LEU A 47 11.74 -31.51 -17.48
C LEU A 47 13.10 -30.94 -17.09
N PRO A 48 13.89 -30.41 -18.04
CA PRO A 48 15.09 -29.65 -17.70
C PRO A 48 14.69 -28.43 -16.84
N PRO A 49 15.53 -27.99 -15.89
CA PRO A 49 15.26 -26.76 -15.15
C PRO A 49 15.00 -25.61 -16.13
N PRO A 50 14.02 -24.73 -15.87
CA PRO A 50 13.83 -23.55 -16.69
C PRO A 50 15.14 -22.75 -16.69
N GLU A 51 15.62 -22.35 -17.87
CA GLU A 51 16.73 -21.40 -17.94
C GLU A 51 16.28 -20.11 -17.28
N PHE A 52 16.88 -19.76 -16.15
CA PHE A 52 16.70 -18.43 -15.56
C PHE A 52 16.98 -17.38 -16.64
N PRO A 53 16.14 -16.33 -16.78
CA PRO A 53 16.43 -15.28 -17.74
C PRO A 53 17.82 -14.73 -17.48
N LYS A 54 18.62 -14.54 -18.53
CA LYS A 54 20.08 -14.31 -18.43
C LYS A 54 20.48 -13.13 -17.52
N ASN A 55 19.55 -12.22 -17.26
CA ASN A 55 19.72 -11.07 -16.37
C ASN A 55 18.67 -11.03 -15.23
N ASN A 56 18.05 -12.16 -14.83
CA ASN A 56 16.97 -12.23 -13.82
C ASN A 56 15.77 -11.29 -14.09
N GLY A 57 15.41 -11.07 -15.35
CA GLY A 57 14.34 -10.12 -15.73
C GLY A 57 14.78 -8.65 -15.83
N PHE A 58 16.05 -8.33 -15.52
CA PHE A 58 16.61 -6.99 -15.68
C PHE A 58 16.49 -6.51 -17.13
N LEU A 59 15.78 -5.40 -17.30
CA LEU A 59 15.57 -4.71 -18.56
C LEU A 59 16.03 -3.26 -18.42
N GLU A 60 17.11 -2.88 -19.09
CA GLU A 60 17.71 -1.55 -18.96
C GLU A 60 16.76 -0.43 -19.44
N SER A 61 15.88 -0.71 -20.41
CA SER A 61 14.83 0.24 -20.80
C SER A 61 13.74 0.42 -19.73
N ALA A 62 13.55 -0.53 -18.81
CA ALA A 62 12.68 -0.34 -17.65
C ALA A 62 13.35 0.61 -16.64
N LEU A 63 14.64 0.43 -16.34
CA LEU A 63 15.38 1.35 -15.45
C LEU A 63 15.40 2.79 -15.97
N ASN A 64 15.58 2.97 -17.27
CA ASN A 64 15.62 4.30 -17.89
C ASN A 64 14.22 4.92 -18.14
N ALA A 65 13.13 4.17 -17.96
CA ALA A 65 11.79 4.69 -18.11
C ALA A 65 11.32 5.41 -16.83
N PRO A 66 10.55 6.51 -16.92
CA PRO A 66 9.88 7.10 -15.77
C PRO A 66 9.01 6.08 -15.01
N LEU A 67 8.86 6.27 -13.70
CA LEU A 67 7.97 5.45 -12.88
C LEU A 67 6.51 5.76 -13.19
N HIS A 68 5.72 4.73 -13.47
CA HIS A 68 4.27 4.81 -13.47
C HIS A 68 3.75 5.00 -12.03
N PRO A 69 2.55 5.57 -11.80
CA PRO A 69 1.97 5.70 -10.46
C PRO A 69 1.89 4.40 -9.65
N MET A 70 1.71 3.25 -10.33
CA MET A 70 1.69 1.93 -9.69
C MET A 70 3.09 1.36 -9.40
N ASP A 71 4.14 1.75 -10.13
CA ASP A 71 5.44 1.07 -10.02
C ASP A 71 6.00 1.20 -8.59
N CYS A 72 6.44 0.11 -7.96
CA CYS A 72 7.06 0.11 -6.63
C CYS A 72 6.23 0.75 -5.51
N THR A 73 4.93 0.43 -5.44
CA THR A 73 3.99 1.08 -4.52
C THR A 73 3.47 0.08 -3.49
N ASP A 74 3.55 0.49 -2.22
CA ASP A 74 2.95 -0.12 -1.03
C ASP A 74 1.45 0.24 -1.03
N ILE A 75 0.55 -0.74 -0.95
CA ILE A 75 -0.89 -0.60 -1.23
C ILE A 75 -1.73 -1.37 -0.22
N ILE A 76 -2.54 -0.65 0.54
CA ILE A 76 -3.61 -1.26 1.34
C ILE A 76 -4.87 -1.40 0.47
N VAL A 77 -5.37 -2.62 0.36
CA VAL A 77 -6.66 -2.92 -0.29
C VAL A 77 -7.67 -3.38 0.74
N GLY A 78 -8.81 -2.69 0.83
CA GLY A 78 -9.93 -3.05 1.68
C GLY A 78 -11.20 -3.37 0.88
N ALA A 79 -11.97 -4.35 1.31
CA ALA A 79 -13.31 -4.64 0.82
C ALA A 79 -14.18 -5.16 1.96
N VAL A 80 -15.50 -5.00 1.83
CA VAL A 80 -16.49 -5.56 2.75
C VAL A 80 -17.44 -6.40 1.94
N LYS A 81 -17.84 -7.57 2.46
CA LYS A 81 -18.77 -8.45 1.76
C LYS A 81 -19.63 -9.20 2.76
N ASP A 82 -20.95 -9.12 2.61
CA ASP A 82 -21.91 -9.82 3.47
C ASP A 82 -21.65 -9.55 4.98
N GLY A 83 -21.14 -8.35 5.31
CA GLY A 83 -20.73 -7.93 6.66
C GLY A 83 -19.31 -8.35 7.08
N TYR A 84 -18.58 -9.13 6.27
CA TYR A 84 -17.19 -9.52 6.53
C TYR A 84 -16.21 -8.53 5.92
N THR A 85 -15.31 -8.00 6.73
CA THR A 85 -14.19 -7.16 6.28
C THR A 85 -13.04 -8.02 5.75
N ARG A 86 -12.41 -7.58 4.67
CA ARG A 86 -11.08 -8.02 4.24
C ARG A 86 -10.23 -6.80 3.93
N VAL A 87 -9.21 -6.54 4.74
CA VAL A 87 -8.14 -5.57 4.47
C VAL A 87 -6.83 -6.33 4.30
N GLN A 88 -6.00 -5.92 3.35
CA GLN A 88 -4.74 -6.57 3.01
C GLN A 88 -3.62 -5.54 2.85
N ASP A 89 -2.46 -5.83 3.43
CA ASP A 89 -1.16 -5.31 2.98
C ASP A 89 -0.78 -5.98 1.66
N MET A 90 -0.41 -5.17 0.68
CA MET A 90 -0.09 -5.62 -0.67
C MET A 90 0.91 -4.68 -1.34
N TYR A 91 1.79 -5.23 -2.16
CA TYR A 91 2.76 -4.46 -2.92
C TYR A 91 2.59 -4.71 -4.42
N THR A 92 2.90 -3.70 -5.23
CA THR A 92 3.12 -3.89 -6.65
C THR A 92 4.42 -3.29 -7.15
N ARG A 93 5.15 -4.11 -7.89
CA ARG A 93 6.44 -3.77 -8.51
C ARG A 93 6.25 -2.93 -9.78
N ASP A 94 5.14 -3.13 -10.46
CA ASP A 94 4.83 -2.54 -11.76
C ASP A 94 3.30 -2.28 -11.89
N ARG A 95 2.78 -2.33 -13.12
CA ARG A 95 1.36 -2.06 -13.45
C ARG A 95 0.45 -3.29 -13.31
N SER A 96 0.93 -4.38 -12.73
CA SER A 96 0.14 -5.58 -12.44
C SER A 96 -0.84 -5.37 -11.29
N THR A 97 -1.71 -6.36 -11.06
CA THR A 97 -2.47 -6.46 -9.81
C THR A 97 -1.48 -6.62 -8.65
N PRO A 98 -1.60 -5.87 -7.54
CA PRO A 98 -0.79 -6.08 -6.34
C PRO A 98 -0.89 -7.52 -5.81
N LEU A 99 0.14 -7.98 -5.13
CA LEU A 99 0.18 -9.26 -4.41
C LEU A 99 0.38 -8.98 -2.92
N ASN A 100 -0.09 -9.87 -2.04
CA ASN A 100 0.21 -9.77 -0.60
C ASN A 100 1.74 -9.76 -0.36
N ASP A 101 2.18 -9.07 0.67
CA ASP A 101 3.62 -8.80 0.88
C ASP A 101 4.47 -10.04 1.19
N GLU A 102 3.83 -11.08 1.75
CA GLU A 102 4.42 -12.42 1.91
C GLU A 102 4.98 -13.02 0.60
N TRP A 103 4.54 -12.56 -0.59
CA TRP A 103 5.08 -12.99 -1.89
C TRP A 103 6.42 -12.33 -2.27
N PHE A 104 6.82 -11.27 -1.55
CA PHE A 104 8.01 -10.48 -1.79
C PHE A 104 8.95 -10.42 -0.57
N ASP A 105 8.81 -11.40 0.35
CA ASP A 105 9.52 -11.47 1.63
C ASP A 105 9.25 -10.28 2.58
N GLY A 106 8.07 -9.64 2.49
CA GLY A 106 7.53 -8.70 3.48
C GLY A 106 6.47 -9.34 4.39
N GLU A 107 6.03 -8.62 5.43
CA GLU A 107 5.06 -9.06 6.43
C GLU A 107 3.73 -8.29 6.37
N MET A 108 2.76 -8.63 7.24
CA MET A 108 1.51 -7.87 7.40
C MET A 108 1.73 -6.81 8.50
N SER A 109 1.96 -5.56 8.11
CA SER A 109 2.31 -4.43 8.97
C SER A 109 1.15 -3.76 9.73
N LEU A 110 -0.11 -4.08 9.37
CA LEU A 110 -1.29 -3.46 9.97
C LEU A 110 -1.55 -3.94 11.42
N SER A 111 -1.53 -3.01 12.38
CA SER A 111 -1.84 -3.30 13.80
C SER A 111 -3.34 -3.31 14.12
N ALA A 112 -4.15 -2.71 13.24
CA ALA A 112 -5.61 -2.84 13.25
C ALA A 112 -6.17 -2.65 11.84
N ALA A 113 -7.30 -3.30 11.58
CA ALA A 113 -8.11 -3.08 10.39
C ALA A 113 -9.60 -3.26 10.72
N TYR A 114 -10.44 -2.46 10.08
CA TYR A 114 -11.89 -2.50 10.19
C TYR A 114 -12.53 -2.10 8.86
N GLY A 115 -13.74 -2.58 8.59
CA GLY A 115 -14.51 -2.18 7.41
C GLY A 115 -16.00 -2.29 7.66
N ILE A 116 -16.76 -1.41 7.03
CA ILE A 116 -18.21 -1.45 6.99
C ILE A 116 -18.73 -0.95 5.63
N GLU A 117 -19.79 -1.58 5.15
CA GLU A 117 -20.60 -1.06 4.04
C GLU A 117 -21.90 -0.50 4.59
N THR A 118 -22.24 0.73 4.21
CA THR A 118 -23.47 1.38 4.61
C THR A 118 -23.89 2.43 3.59
N ASN A 119 -25.18 2.48 3.26
CA ASN A 119 -25.77 3.46 2.33
C ASN A 119 -25.05 3.57 0.95
N GLY A 120 -24.59 2.45 0.39
CA GLY A 120 -23.84 2.43 -0.88
C GLY A 120 -22.42 3.00 -0.80
N ARG A 121 -21.84 3.05 0.41
CA ARG A 121 -20.46 3.46 0.67
C ARG A 121 -19.69 2.33 1.34
N THR A 122 -18.43 2.17 0.93
CA THR A 122 -17.46 1.27 1.56
C THR A 122 -16.50 2.11 2.39
N ILE A 123 -16.52 1.91 3.70
CA ILE A 123 -15.64 2.58 4.65
C ILE A 123 -14.64 1.55 5.19
N VAL A 124 -13.35 1.85 5.07
CA VAL A 124 -12.26 0.99 5.55
C VAL A 124 -11.33 1.81 6.43
N MET A 125 -11.04 1.32 7.63
CA MET A 125 -10.04 1.91 8.52
C MET A 125 -8.90 0.92 8.72
N PHE A 126 -7.67 1.42 8.78
CA PHE A 126 -6.51 0.66 9.26
C PHE A 126 -5.56 1.53 10.08
N ARG A 127 -4.69 0.87 10.85
CA ARG A 127 -3.59 1.52 11.58
C ARG A 127 -2.27 0.82 11.30
N ARG A 128 -1.22 1.61 11.14
CA ARG A 128 0.13 1.16 10.77
C ARG A 128 1.20 2.07 11.39
N ASN A 129 2.39 1.53 11.62
CA ASN A 129 3.54 2.29 12.10
C ASN A 129 3.98 3.34 11.05
N VAL A 130 4.33 4.55 11.51
CA VAL A 130 4.79 5.63 10.62
C VAL A 130 6.14 5.30 9.96
N ARG A 131 6.95 4.47 10.63
CA ARG A 131 8.32 4.13 10.23
C ARG A 131 8.48 2.72 9.69
N GLU A 132 7.43 2.11 9.17
CA GLU A 132 7.58 0.77 8.61
C GLU A 132 8.51 0.78 7.39
N ILE A 133 9.50 -0.13 7.39
CA ILE A 133 10.51 -0.27 6.35
C ILE A 133 10.88 -1.75 6.23
N GLU A 134 10.28 -2.40 5.24
CA GLU A 134 10.44 -3.79 4.84
C GLU A 134 10.65 -3.84 3.30
N PRO A 135 10.90 -4.99 2.65
CA PRO A 135 11.11 -5.06 1.20
C PRO A 135 9.94 -4.56 0.34
N THR A 136 8.72 -4.55 0.90
CA THR A 136 7.46 -4.09 0.31
C THR A 136 7.02 -2.71 0.79
N ASP A 137 7.61 -2.23 1.88
CA ASP A 137 6.99 -1.23 2.74
C ASP A 137 7.68 0.12 2.63
N HIS A 138 6.86 1.17 2.56
CA HIS A 138 7.35 2.55 2.52
C HIS A 138 6.94 3.31 3.78
N PRO A 139 7.83 4.11 4.40
CA PRO A 139 7.49 4.89 5.58
C PRO A 139 6.49 5.99 5.21
N LEU A 140 5.51 6.22 6.10
CA LEU A 140 4.51 7.28 5.96
C LEU A 140 5.06 8.67 6.30
N GLY A 141 6.24 8.74 6.94
CA GLY A 141 6.94 10.00 7.20
C GLY A 141 8.35 9.81 7.80
N PRO A 142 9.16 10.88 7.87
CA PRO A 142 8.82 12.25 7.44
C PRO A 142 9.06 12.48 5.94
N GLY A 143 8.47 13.56 5.41
CA GLY A 143 8.61 13.97 4.02
C GLY A 143 7.40 13.62 3.15
N GLN A 144 7.42 14.12 1.91
CA GLN A 144 6.33 13.89 0.96
C GLN A 144 6.34 12.47 0.38
N VAL A 145 5.15 11.89 0.31
CA VAL A 145 4.88 10.64 -0.40
C VAL A 145 4.17 10.91 -1.71
N TYR A 146 4.48 10.09 -2.72
CA TYR A 146 3.68 9.93 -3.92
C TYR A 146 2.55 8.94 -3.61
N GLY A 147 1.35 9.45 -3.38
CA GLY A 147 0.17 8.67 -3.08
C GLY A 147 -0.65 8.33 -4.32
N ILE A 148 -1.30 7.17 -4.29
CA ILE A 148 -2.32 6.75 -5.24
C ILE A 148 -3.57 6.28 -4.49
N TYR A 149 -4.71 6.31 -5.15
CA TYR A 149 -5.92 5.66 -4.66
C TYR A 149 -6.72 5.06 -5.81
N ALA A 150 -7.54 4.06 -5.50
CA ALA A 150 -8.51 3.50 -6.44
C ALA A 150 -9.72 2.89 -5.72
N LYS A 151 -10.87 2.87 -6.41
CA LYS A 151 -12.05 2.09 -6.03
C LYS A 151 -12.41 1.11 -7.15
N GLY A 152 -12.97 -0.04 -6.80
CA GLY A 152 -13.39 -1.06 -7.75
C GLY A 152 -14.42 -0.53 -8.75
N GLN A 153 -14.51 -1.17 -9.92
CA GLN A 153 -15.60 -0.86 -10.86
C GLN A 153 -16.94 -1.35 -10.32
N ASP A 154 -17.98 -0.57 -10.58
CA ASP A 154 -19.36 -0.99 -10.40
C ASP A 154 -19.64 -2.17 -11.36
N PRO A 155 -20.11 -3.33 -10.86
CA PRO A 155 -20.47 -4.46 -11.71
C PRO A 155 -21.59 -4.13 -12.71
N ASP A 156 -22.47 -3.17 -12.43
CA ASP A 156 -23.57 -2.79 -13.32
C ASP A 156 -23.07 -1.99 -14.53
N VAL A 157 -21.94 -1.30 -14.40
CA VAL A 157 -21.24 -0.61 -15.52
C VAL A 157 -20.28 -1.55 -16.25
N GLY A 158 -19.60 -2.45 -15.52
CA GLY A 158 -18.59 -3.36 -16.07
C GLY A 158 -19.17 -4.66 -16.69
N GLY A 159 -20.44 -4.95 -16.46
CA GLY A 159 -21.08 -6.22 -16.83
C GLY A 159 -20.45 -7.45 -16.15
N ASN A 160 -20.79 -8.65 -16.64
CA ASN A 160 -20.35 -9.95 -16.07
C ASN A 160 -18.81 -10.15 -15.93
N LEU A 161 -17.99 -9.25 -16.50
CA LEU A 161 -16.53 -9.24 -16.34
C LEU A 161 -16.10 -8.80 -14.94
N TYR A 162 -16.87 -7.96 -14.26
CA TYR A 162 -16.61 -7.50 -12.90
C TYR A 162 -17.65 -8.09 -11.95
N LYS A 163 -17.22 -8.42 -10.73
CA LYS A 163 -18.10 -8.82 -9.63
C LYS A 163 -17.67 -7.99 -8.41
N LYS A 164 -18.61 -7.69 -7.51
CA LYS A 164 -18.30 -7.04 -6.23
C LYS A 164 -17.14 -7.75 -5.53
N ASP A 165 -16.27 -6.96 -4.92
CA ASP A 165 -15.15 -7.38 -4.08
C ASP A 165 -14.04 -8.16 -4.81
N GLN A 166 -14.05 -8.16 -6.15
CA GLN A 166 -12.94 -8.70 -6.93
C GLN A 166 -11.90 -7.61 -7.19
N LEU A 167 -10.68 -7.81 -6.68
CA LEU A 167 -9.51 -7.02 -7.03
C LEU A 167 -9.16 -7.23 -8.52
N LYS A 168 -9.79 -6.40 -9.34
CA LYS A 168 -9.67 -6.28 -10.79
C LYS A 168 -9.44 -4.82 -11.14
N TYR A 169 -8.99 -4.55 -12.36
CA TYR A 169 -8.71 -3.20 -12.84
C TYR A 169 -9.83 -2.21 -12.50
N HIS A 170 -9.52 -1.17 -11.74
CA HIS A 170 -10.44 -0.10 -11.30
C HIS A 170 -11.04 0.73 -12.45
N GLY A 171 -10.52 0.63 -13.68
CA GLY A 171 -10.96 1.47 -14.79
C GLY A 171 -10.22 2.80 -14.84
N SER A 172 -10.53 3.65 -15.82
CA SER A 172 -9.84 4.93 -16.02
C SER A 172 -10.28 6.04 -15.05
N ALA A 173 -11.53 6.01 -14.59
CA ALA A 173 -12.12 7.07 -13.75
C ALA A 173 -11.93 6.83 -12.24
N ASN A 174 -12.01 5.57 -11.78
CA ASN A 174 -12.07 5.23 -10.36
C ASN A 174 -10.68 5.17 -9.70
N ARG A 175 -9.79 6.11 -10.04
CA ARG A 175 -8.42 6.19 -9.51
C ARG A 175 -7.87 7.61 -9.54
N GLY A 176 -6.90 7.89 -8.70
CA GLY A 176 -6.17 9.16 -8.72
C GLY A 176 -4.78 9.06 -8.12
N VAL A 177 -4.10 10.20 -8.09
CA VAL A 177 -2.76 10.39 -7.54
C VAL A 177 -2.76 11.65 -6.67
N PHE A 178 -1.96 11.66 -5.61
CA PHE A 178 -1.81 12.81 -4.72
C PHE A 178 -0.37 12.94 -4.23
N LEU A 179 -0.01 14.15 -3.80
CA LEU A 179 1.23 14.42 -3.06
C LEU A 179 0.83 14.92 -1.68
N PHE A 180 1.34 14.29 -0.64
CA PHE A 180 0.99 14.60 0.74
C PHE A 180 2.14 14.21 1.68
N GLU A 181 2.17 14.77 2.88
CA GLU A 181 3.05 14.37 3.97
C GLU A 181 2.14 13.93 5.13
N PHE A 182 2.13 12.64 5.47
CA PHE A 182 1.25 12.14 6.52
C PHE A 182 1.73 12.60 7.90
N VAL A 183 3.03 12.53 8.19
CA VAL A 183 3.58 12.94 9.49
C VAL A 183 4.79 13.84 9.27
N PRO A 184 4.72 15.13 9.65
CA PRO A 184 5.83 16.05 9.50
C PRO A 184 6.96 15.73 10.49
N GLN A 185 8.16 16.21 10.16
CA GLN A 185 9.40 15.90 10.88
C GLN A 185 9.38 16.21 12.39
N ASP A 186 8.60 17.19 12.84
CA ASP A 186 8.44 17.58 14.24
C ASP A 186 7.38 16.78 15.00
N GLU A 187 6.43 16.14 14.29
CA GLU A 187 5.46 15.20 14.86
C GLU A 187 5.95 13.74 14.83
N MET A 188 7.06 13.46 14.14
CA MET A 188 7.65 12.12 14.09
C MET A 188 7.96 11.58 15.51
N PRO A 189 7.50 10.36 15.86
CA PRO A 189 7.67 9.80 17.20
C PRO A 189 9.15 9.69 17.61
N PRO A 190 9.51 9.79 18.90
CA PRO A 190 10.93 9.74 19.31
C PRO A 190 11.58 8.35 19.23
N THR A 191 10.80 7.29 19.01
CA THR A 191 11.26 5.89 19.01
C THR A 191 10.73 5.08 17.81
N GLY A 192 11.46 4.03 17.42
CA GLY A 192 11.23 3.21 16.23
C GLY A 192 12.56 2.86 15.55
N PRO A 193 12.68 1.74 14.81
CA PRO A 193 13.95 1.28 14.27
C PRO A 193 14.47 2.21 13.16
N LEU A 194 15.36 3.12 13.55
CA LEU A 194 16.18 3.86 12.60
C LEU A 194 17.22 2.92 12.00
N LEU A 195 16.98 2.44 10.77
CA LEU A 195 18.05 1.95 9.89
C LEU A 195 18.90 3.13 9.39
N PHE A 196 19.46 3.91 10.33
CA PHE A 196 20.51 4.85 10.03
C PHE A 196 21.75 4.10 9.59
N ILE A 197 22.19 4.38 8.36
CA ILE A 197 23.56 4.13 7.92
C ILE A 197 24.50 4.67 8.99
N LYS A 198 25.38 3.81 9.53
CA LYS A 198 26.30 4.17 10.63
C LYS A 198 27.15 5.38 10.27
N SER A 199 26.78 6.55 10.81
CA SER A 199 27.75 7.59 11.12
C SER A 199 28.59 7.11 12.31
N SER A 200 29.88 6.92 12.10
CA SER A 200 30.80 6.50 13.16
C SER A 200 31.19 7.68 14.05
N THR A 201 30.73 7.70 15.30
CA THR A 201 31.60 7.80 16.49
C THR A 201 30.80 7.67 17.79
N SER A 202 31.45 7.16 18.84
CA SER A 202 30.82 6.72 20.09
C SER A 202 31.02 7.70 21.25
N THR A 203 29.99 7.90 22.08
CA THR A 203 30.14 7.90 23.55
C THR A 203 28.81 7.71 24.29
N SER A 204 28.88 7.15 25.50
CA SER A 204 27.82 6.93 26.51
C SER A 204 28.40 7.41 27.86
N PRO A 205 27.65 7.85 28.91
CA PRO A 205 26.59 7.13 29.63
C PRO A 205 25.27 7.97 29.69
N GLU A 206 24.24 7.76 30.54
CA GLU A 206 23.96 6.81 31.64
C GLU A 206 22.44 6.49 31.70
N SER A 207 22.00 5.56 32.57
CA SER A 207 20.60 5.14 32.68
C SER A 207 19.77 5.91 33.73
N LYS A 208 18.52 6.22 33.40
CA LYS A 208 17.40 6.25 34.38
C LYS A 208 16.17 5.57 33.78
N LYS A 209 15.52 4.69 34.54
CA LYS A 209 14.22 4.12 34.19
C LYS A 209 13.13 4.96 34.85
N GLU A 210 12.27 5.58 34.04
CA GLU A 210 10.94 6.02 34.47
C GLU A 210 9.88 5.18 33.75
N HIS A 211 8.85 4.77 34.50
CA HIS A 211 7.77 3.93 33.98
C HIS A 211 6.67 4.83 33.44
N ALA A 212 6.84 5.34 32.23
CA ALA A 212 5.84 6.18 31.58
C ALA A 212 4.69 5.32 31.02
N THR A 213 3.48 5.50 31.52
CA THR A 213 2.25 5.11 30.81
C THR A 213 2.06 6.06 29.63
N THR A 214 2.59 5.68 28.47
CA THR A 214 2.50 6.44 27.23
C THR A 214 1.16 6.20 26.54
N ASN A 215 0.19 7.09 26.79
CA ASN A 215 -0.87 7.33 25.81
C ASN A 215 -0.21 8.02 24.60
N SER A 216 0.23 7.23 23.61
CA SER A 216 0.61 7.81 22.30
C SER A 216 -0.65 8.42 21.70
N PRO A 217 -0.63 9.70 21.27
CA PRO A 217 -1.62 10.13 20.30
C PRO A 217 -1.47 9.28 19.03
N THR A 218 -2.60 8.95 18.41
CA THR A 218 -2.68 8.39 17.06
C THR A 218 -3.20 9.50 16.17
N THR A 219 -2.52 9.78 15.06
CA THR A 219 -2.98 10.77 14.09
C THR A 219 -3.89 10.07 13.08
N SER A 220 -5.14 10.53 12.94
CA SER A 220 -6.14 9.95 12.05
C SER A 220 -6.36 10.81 10.80
N PHE A 221 -6.34 10.18 9.62
CA PHE A 221 -6.61 10.80 8.33
C PHE A 221 -7.87 10.22 7.70
N VAL A 222 -8.67 11.06 7.05
CA VAL A 222 -9.81 10.64 6.23
C VAL A 222 -9.53 10.97 4.77
N ILE A 223 -9.56 9.95 3.93
CA ILE A 223 -9.47 10.04 2.48
C ILE A 223 -10.85 9.63 1.95
N ALA A 224 -11.66 10.64 1.65
CA ALA A 224 -12.99 10.46 1.09
C ALA A 224 -12.94 10.52 -0.45
N ASP A 225 -14.00 10.03 -1.09
CA ASP A 225 -14.28 10.28 -2.50
C ASP A 225 -14.18 11.79 -2.80
N LEU A 226 -13.23 12.19 -3.65
CA LEU A 226 -13.05 13.57 -4.12
C LEU A 226 -13.94 13.89 -5.33
N GLU A 227 -14.91 13.02 -5.63
CA GLU A 227 -15.96 13.30 -6.60
C GLU A 227 -16.80 14.50 -6.10
N PRO A 228 -17.07 15.52 -6.94
CA PRO A 228 -17.90 16.64 -6.52
C PRO A 228 -19.29 16.11 -6.16
N GLU A 229 -19.82 16.51 -5.00
CA GLU A 229 -21.21 16.23 -4.67
C GLU A 229 -22.10 16.88 -5.73
N GLU A 230 -22.94 16.07 -6.40
CA GLU A 230 -24.03 16.62 -7.20
C GLU A 230 -24.96 17.36 -6.24
N GLU A 231 -24.99 18.70 -6.33
CA GLU A 231 -25.99 19.52 -5.65
C GLU A 231 -27.37 19.00 -6.04
N SER A 232 -28.04 18.32 -5.11
CA SER A 232 -29.38 17.82 -5.34
C SER A 232 -30.32 19.01 -5.55
N GLU A 233 -30.80 19.20 -6.78
CA GLU A 233 -31.81 20.22 -7.09
C GLU A 233 -33.00 20.06 -6.14
N ILE A 234 -33.16 21.03 -5.24
CA ILE A 234 -34.35 21.16 -4.42
C ILE A 234 -35.48 21.58 -5.36
N GLN A 235 -36.29 20.62 -5.79
CA GLN A 235 -37.54 20.91 -6.49
C GLN A 235 -38.58 21.39 -5.47
N GLU A 236 -38.94 22.67 -5.53
CA GLU A 236 -40.13 23.26 -4.89
C GLU A 236 -41.44 22.83 -5.57
#